data_AF-A0A358MDC6-F1
#
_entry.id   AF-A0A358MDC6-F1
#
_cell.length_a   1.000
_cell.length_b   1.000
_cell.length_c   1.000
_cell.angle_alpha   90.00
_cell.angle_beta   90.00
_cell.angle_gamma   90.00
#
_symmetry.space_group_name_H-M   'P 1'
#
loop_
_entity.id
_entity.type
_entity.pdbx_description
1 polymer ?
#
loop_
_entity_poly.entity_id
_entity_poly.type
_entity_poly.pdbx_seq_one_letter_code
_entity_poly.pdbx_strand_id
1 'polypeptide(L)'
;MDPIIAGTLGGLIAAAATALGAVPALIGKSLSQRMTDTMLGFAAGVMLSASYFSLILPGIDAAAEIHGSTTAGALLAAVGILLGAGFVALLNATIPHEHFKTGPEGGADRAQIARIWLFVLAIAIHNFPEGLSIGVAFGGGSQTNGLSVMTGISLQDIPEG
;
A
#
# COMPACT_ATOMS: atom_id res chain seq x y z
N MET A 1 -6.43 18.36 14.63
CA MET A 1 -6.49 17.01 15.22
C MET A 1 -5.07 16.55 15.48
N ASP A 2 -4.86 15.71 16.49
CA ASP A 2 -3.54 15.11 16.72
C ASP A 2 -3.11 14.27 15.50
N PRO A 3 -1.88 14.41 14.97
CA PRO A 3 -1.44 13.68 13.78
C PRO A 3 -1.48 12.16 13.93
N ILE A 4 -1.27 11.62 15.14
CA ILE A 4 -1.32 10.18 15.41
C ILE A 4 -2.77 9.70 15.28
N ILE A 5 -3.72 10.45 15.86
CA ILE A 5 -5.14 10.13 15.74
C ILE A 5 -5.59 10.23 14.28
N ALA A 6 -5.19 11.28 13.56
CA ALA A 6 -5.54 11.46 12.15
C ALA A 6 -4.98 10.31 11.29
N GLY A 7 -3.70 9.94 11.47
CA GLY A 7 -3.08 8.82 10.78
C GLY A 7 -3.74 7.48 11.11
N THR A 8 -4.08 7.24 12.38
CA THR A 8 -4.75 6.00 12.82
C THR A 8 -6.15 5.89 12.21
N LEU A 9 -6.94 6.96 12.24
CA LEU A 9 -8.26 6.97 11.61
C LEU A 9 -8.15 6.81 10.09
N GLY A 10 -7.18 7.46 9.45
CA GLY A 10 -6.93 7.28 8.02
C GLY A 10 -6.60 5.84 7.65
N GLY A 11 -5.73 5.18 8.43
CA GLY A 11 -5.42 3.76 8.24
C GLY A 11 -6.63 2.85 8.45
N LEU A 12 -7.50 3.15 9.42
CA LEU A 12 -8.75 2.41 9.62
C LEU A 12 -9.75 2.61 8.47
N ILE A 13 -9.78 3.80 7.86
CA ILE A 13 -10.62 4.08 6.69
C ILE A 13 -10.13 3.27 5.49
N ALA A 14 -8.81 3.24 5.25
CA ALA A 14 -8.19 2.41 4.22
C ALA A 14 -8.51 0.92 4.43
N ALA A 15 -8.28 0.40 5.64
CA ALA A 15 -8.64 -0.98 5.99
C ALA A 15 -10.14 -1.30 5.80
N ALA A 16 -11.03 -0.35 6.11
CA ALA A 16 -12.46 -0.50 5.87
C ALA A 16 -12.80 -0.50 4.37
N ALA A 17 -12.06 0.25 3.56
CA ALA A 17 -12.19 0.26 2.12
C ALA A 17 -11.78 -1.08 1.50
N THR A 18 -10.67 -1.69 1.95
CA THR A 18 -10.30 -3.06 1.54
C THR A 18 -11.38 -4.06 1.92
N ALA A 19 -11.91 -3.97 3.16
CA ALA A 19 -12.98 -4.85 3.61
C ALA A 19 -14.27 -4.68 2.79
N LEU A 20 -14.56 -3.47 2.32
CA LEU A 20 -15.67 -3.18 1.42
C LEU A 20 -15.45 -3.80 0.03
N GLY A 21 -14.22 -3.71 -0.49
CA GLY A 21 -13.79 -4.35 -1.75
C GLY A 21 -14.09 -5.84 -1.77
N ALA A 22 -13.81 -6.53 -0.66
CA ALA A 22 -14.00 -7.98 -0.52
C ALA A 22 -15.47 -8.45 -0.49
N VAL A 23 -16.45 -7.55 -0.33
CA VAL A 23 -17.88 -7.90 -0.19
C VAL A 23 -18.43 -8.78 -1.31
N PRO A 24 -18.18 -8.52 -2.61
CA PRO A 24 -18.63 -9.38 -3.70
C PRO A 24 -18.14 -10.82 -3.54
N ALA A 25 -16.90 -11.02 -3.09
CA ALA A 25 -16.34 -12.35 -2.84
C ALA A 25 -17.07 -13.06 -1.69
N LEU A 26 -17.41 -12.32 -0.62
CA LEU A 26 -18.14 -12.86 0.55
C LEU A 26 -19.57 -13.32 0.23
N ILE A 27 -20.23 -12.70 -0.76
CA ILE A 27 -21.57 -13.09 -1.21
C ILE A 27 -21.53 -14.02 -2.43
N GLY A 28 -20.36 -14.58 -2.77
CA GLY A 28 -20.20 -15.58 -3.83
C GLY A 28 -20.31 -15.02 -5.25
N LYS A 29 -20.10 -13.71 -5.44
CA LYS A 29 -20.06 -13.09 -6.78
C LYS A 29 -18.64 -13.09 -7.32
N SER A 30 -18.50 -13.53 -8.57
CA SER A 30 -17.28 -13.39 -9.35
C SER A 30 -17.31 -12.14 -10.21
N LEU A 31 -16.18 -11.43 -10.31
CA LEU A 31 -16.00 -10.37 -11.30
C LEU A 31 -15.49 -10.96 -12.61
N SER A 32 -15.80 -10.32 -13.74
CA SER A 32 -15.19 -10.69 -15.02
C SER A 32 -13.71 -10.29 -15.03
N GLN A 33 -12.87 -11.05 -15.73
CA GLN A 33 -11.42 -10.74 -15.84
C GLN A 33 -11.18 -9.29 -16.27
N ARG A 34 -11.96 -8.80 -17.24
CA ARG A 34 -11.89 -7.41 -17.71
C ARG A 34 -12.16 -6.40 -16.60
N MET A 35 -13.11 -6.68 -15.71
CA MET A 35 -13.40 -5.80 -14.58
C MET A 35 -12.22 -5.81 -13.60
N THR A 36 -11.70 -6.99 -13.24
CA THR A 36 -10.53 -7.13 -12.38
C THR A 36 -9.31 -6.38 -12.95
N ASP A 37 -8.99 -6.57 -14.23
CA ASP A 37 -7.87 -5.89 -14.88
C ASP A 37 -8.05 -4.36 -14.88
N THR A 38 -9.29 -3.88 -15.06
CA THR A 38 -9.62 -2.45 -15.03
C THR A 38 -9.47 -1.88 -13.61
N MET A 39 -9.94 -2.62 -12.61
CA MET A 39 -9.83 -2.27 -11.19
C MET A 39 -8.37 -2.20 -10.73
N LEU A 40 -7.56 -3.21 -11.07
CA LEU A 40 -6.13 -3.23 -10.78
C LEU A 40 -5.36 -2.13 -11.53
N GLY A 41 -5.72 -1.86 -12.79
CA GLY A 41 -5.13 -0.76 -13.56
C GLY A 41 -5.45 0.61 -12.97
N PHE A 42 -6.68 0.80 -12.49
CA PHE A 42 -7.08 2.01 -11.75
C PHE A 42 -6.28 2.15 -10.45
N ALA A 43 -6.18 1.09 -9.66
CA ALA A 43 -5.45 1.09 -8.40
C ALA A 43 -3.97 1.45 -8.59
N ALA A 44 -3.30 0.81 -9.56
CA ALA A 44 -1.92 1.14 -9.93
C ALA A 44 -1.76 2.61 -10.35
N GLY A 45 -2.71 3.15 -11.12
CA GLY A 45 -2.70 4.56 -11.53
C GLY A 45 -2.82 5.53 -10.34
N VAL A 46 -3.72 5.24 -9.40
CA VAL A 46 -3.89 6.04 -8.19
C VAL A 46 -2.62 6.01 -7.33
N MET A 47 -2.00 4.83 -7.17
CA MET A 47 -0.78 4.69 -6.37
C MET A 47 0.44 5.37 -6.99
N LEU A 48 0.59 5.33 -8.32
CA LEU A 48 1.63 6.11 -9.02
C LEU A 48 1.44 7.61 -8.83
N SER A 49 0.20 8.09 -8.94
CA SER A 49 -0.14 9.51 -8.73
C SER A 49 0.11 9.94 -7.29
N ALA A 50 -0.38 9.19 -6.30
CA ALA A 50 -0.20 9.48 -4.88
C ALA A 50 1.29 9.47 -4.49
N SER A 51 2.05 8.50 -4.99
CA SER A 51 3.49 8.42 -4.77
C SER A 51 4.20 9.70 -5.22
N TYR A 52 3.89 10.21 -6.42
CA TYR A 52 4.54 11.43 -6.90
C TYR A 52 4.01 12.71 -6.23
N PHE A 53 2.71 12.95 -6.31
CA PHE A 53 2.11 14.24 -5.94
C PHE A 53 1.89 14.41 -4.44
N SER A 54 1.72 13.32 -3.69
CA SER A 54 1.38 13.38 -2.27
C SER A 54 2.48 12.87 -1.34
N LEU A 55 3.53 12.22 -1.88
CA LEU A 55 4.67 11.75 -1.08
C LEU A 55 6.00 12.34 -1.57
N ILE A 56 6.39 12.09 -2.81
CA ILE A 56 7.71 12.51 -3.32
C ILE A 56 7.82 14.04 -3.37
N LEU A 57 6.90 14.72 -4.04
CA LEU A 57 6.97 16.17 -4.19
C LEU A 57 6.88 16.89 -2.82
N PRO A 58 5.90 16.59 -1.94
CA PRO A 58 5.87 17.16 -0.59
C PRO A 58 7.11 16.80 0.25
N GLY A 59 7.67 15.60 0.08
CA GLY A 59 8.89 15.17 0.75
C GLY A 59 10.12 15.97 0.32
N ILE A 60 10.23 16.29 -0.98
CA ILE A 60 11.28 17.18 -1.50
C ILE A 60 11.14 18.58 -0.94
N ASP A 61 9.92 19.12 -0.92
CA ASP A 61 9.65 20.48 -0.42
C ASP A 61 9.99 20.59 1.08
N ALA A 62 9.57 19.60 1.88
CA ALA A 62 9.89 19.54 3.30
C ALA A 62 11.42 19.43 3.54
N ALA A 63 12.11 18.60 2.76
CA ALA A 63 13.55 18.46 2.87
C ALA A 63 14.30 19.73 2.39
N ALA A 64 13.80 20.40 1.36
CA ALA A 64 14.35 21.65 0.86
C ALA A 64 14.21 22.79 1.87
N GLU A 65 13.10 22.84 2.63
CA GLU A 65 12.90 23.80 3.71
C GLU A 65 13.92 23.59 4.85
N ILE A 66 14.20 22.34 5.21
CA ILE A 66 15.17 21.99 6.26
C ILE A 66 16.62 22.29 5.83
N HIS A 67 16.98 22.00 4.58
CA HIS A 67 18.36 22.08 4.08
C HIS A 67 18.67 23.34 3.27
N GLY A 68 17.67 24.18 2.97
CA GLY A 68 17.82 25.40 2.17
C GLY A 68 18.16 25.17 0.69
N SER A 69 18.00 23.94 0.18
CA SER A 69 18.34 23.59 -1.21
C SER A 69 17.42 22.52 -1.77
N THR A 70 16.76 22.83 -2.89
CA THR A 70 15.91 21.88 -3.63
C THR A 70 16.70 20.68 -4.13
N THR A 71 17.96 20.87 -4.53
CA THR A 71 18.82 19.75 -4.96
C THR A 71 19.13 18.81 -3.79
N ALA A 72 19.40 19.35 -2.60
CA ALA A 72 19.60 18.53 -1.41
C ALA A 72 18.32 17.78 -1.02
N GLY A 73 17.16 18.44 -1.09
CA GLY A 73 15.87 17.81 -0.84
C GLY A 73 15.55 16.68 -1.81
N ALA A 74 15.80 16.89 -3.11
CA ALA A 74 15.63 15.87 -4.14
C ALA A 74 16.54 14.65 -3.94
N LEU A 75 17.81 14.89 -3.58
CA LEU A 75 18.75 13.81 -3.26
C LEU A 75 18.30 13.02 -2.01
N LEU A 76 17.82 13.70 -0.98
CA LEU A 76 17.31 13.04 0.23
C LEU A 76 16.08 12.20 -0.08
N ALA A 77 15.14 12.72 -0.87
CA ALA A 77 13.97 11.97 -1.33
C ALA A 77 14.39 10.75 -2.16
N ALA A 78 15.35 10.89 -3.07
CA ALA A 78 15.87 9.76 -3.86
C ALA A 78 16.49 8.66 -2.99
N VAL A 79 17.28 9.04 -1.97
CA VAL A 79 17.82 8.09 -0.99
C VAL A 79 16.69 7.41 -0.22
N GLY A 80 15.68 8.16 0.23
CA GLY A 80 14.51 7.61 0.91
C GLY A 80 13.74 6.59 0.05
N ILE A 81 13.52 6.88 -1.23
CA ILE A 81 12.89 5.97 -2.20
C ILE A 81 13.73 4.70 -2.36
N LEU A 82 15.05 4.82 -2.54
CA LEU A 82 15.95 3.67 -2.70
C LEU A 82 15.96 2.79 -1.44
N LEU A 83 15.97 3.39 -0.25
CA LEU A 83 15.87 2.65 1.02
C LEU A 83 14.52 1.95 1.17
N GLY A 84 13.42 2.61 0.84
CA GLY A 84 12.08 2.02 0.86
C GLY A 84 11.93 0.87 -0.14
N ALA A 85 12.39 1.06 -1.37
CA ALA A 85 12.40 0.02 -2.40
C ALA A 85 13.29 -1.17 -1.98
N GLY A 86 14.47 -0.89 -1.41
CA GLY A 86 15.36 -1.92 -0.86
C GLY A 86 14.72 -2.69 0.31
N PHE A 87 14.00 -1.99 1.19
CA PHE A 87 13.26 -2.62 2.29
C PHE A 87 12.16 -3.54 1.77
N VAL A 88 11.33 -3.10 0.82
CA VAL A 88 10.29 -3.95 0.22
C VAL A 88 10.91 -5.13 -0.51
N ALA A 89 12.01 -4.92 -1.25
CA ALA A 89 12.73 -6.00 -1.92
C ALA A 89 13.29 -7.04 -0.92
N LEU A 90 13.80 -6.58 0.23
CA LEU A 90 14.26 -7.46 1.31
C LEU A 90 13.09 -8.25 1.91
N LEU A 91 11.96 -7.61 2.20
CA LEU A 91 10.76 -8.31 2.69
C LEU A 91 10.32 -9.38 1.69
N ASN A 92 10.25 -9.05 0.40
CA ASN A 92 9.89 -10.00 -0.65
C ASN A 92 10.88 -11.18 -0.73
N ALA A 93 12.18 -10.94 -0.57
CA ALA A 93 13.19 -11.99 -0.63
C ALA A 93 13.25 -12.88 0.62
N THR A 94 12.93 -12.33 1.79
CA THR A 94 13.06 -13.03 3.08
C THR A 94 11.79 -13.72 3.52
N ILE A 95 10.62 -13.20 3.12
CA ILE A 95 9.35 -13.77 3.51
C ILE A 95 9.07 -14.97 2.61
N PRO A 96 8.84 -16.17 3.18
CA PRO A 96 8.47 -17.33 2.40
C PRO A 96 7.24 -16.98 1.56
N HIS A 97 7.31 -17.17 0.26
CA HIS A 97 6.19 -17.02 -0.66
C HIS A 97 6.22 -18.22 -1.62
N GLU A 98 5.08 -18.88 -1.82
CA GLU A 98 5.05 -20.12 -2.61
C GLU A 98 5.34 -19.82 -4.09
N HIS A 99 6.42 -20.43 -4.60
CA HIS A 99 6.66 -20.55 -6.04
C HIS A 99 5.99 -21.84 -6.55
N PHE A 100 5.01 -21.68 -7.43
CA PHE A 100 4.02 -22.64 -7.96
C PHE A 100 4.53 -23.94 -8.65
N LYS A 101 5.79 -24.35 -8.49
CA LYS A 101 6.37 -25.47 -9.25
C LYS A 101 6.85 -26.63 -8.39
N THR A 102 5.95 -27.26 -7.62
CA THR A 102 5.92 -28.71 -7.28
C THR A 102 4.88 -28.94 -6.17
N GLY A 103 3.77 -29.61 -6.49
CA GLY A 103 2.65 -29.85 -5.56
C GLY A 103 2.83 -31.08 -4.63
N PRO A 104 1.87 -31.28 -3.70
CA PRO A 104 1.44 -32.62 -3.27
C PRO A 104 -0.11 -32.78 -3.18
N GLU A 105 -0.55 -34.05 -3.16
CA GLU A 105 -1.95 -34.53 -3.18
C GLU A 105 -2.57 -34.73 -1.78
N GLY A 106 -3.92 -34.64 -1.69
CA GLY A 106 -4.72 -35.17 -0.55
C GLY A 106 -5.58 -34.12 0.18
N GLY A 107 -6.83 -34.47 0.48
CA GLY A 107 -7.91 -33.56 0.92
C GLY A 107 -7.61 -32.68 2.14
N ALA A 108 -7.84 -31.37 1.98
CA ALA A 108 -7.56 -30.26 2.92
C ALA A 108 -6.19 -30.35 3.62
N ASP A 109 -5.17 -30.30 2.78
CA ASP A 109 -3.75 -30.39 3.12
C ASP A 109 -3.29 -29.24 4.03
N ARG A 110 -2.37 -29.52 4.96
CA ARG A 110 -1.59 -28.49 5.70
C ARG A 110 -0.97 -27.48 4.72
N ALA A 111 -0.66 -27.92 3.50
CA ALA A 111 -0.24 -27.06 2.40
C ALA A 111 -1.31 -26.03 1.97
N GLN A 112 -2.61 -26.36 1.97
CA GLN A 112 -3.67 -25.40 1.64
C GLN A 112 -3.77 -24.28 2.69
N ILE A 113 -3.69 -24.62 3.97
CA ILE A 113 -3.67 -23.63 5.06
C ILE A 113 -2.40 -22.78 4.96
N ALA A 114 -1.25 -23.41 4.67
CA ALA A 114 -0.01 -22.68 4.42
C ALA A 114 -0.16 -21.70 3.25
N ARG A 115 -0.73 -22.11 2.11
CA ARG A 115 -1.00 -21.23 0.97
C ARG A 115 -1.88 -20.03 1.31
N ILE A 116 -2.95 -20.25 2.09
CA ILE A 116 -3.81 -19.16 2.55
C ILE A 116 -3.01 -18.17 3.41
N TRP A 117 -2.21 -18.65 4.35
CA TRP A 117 -1.39 -17.79 5.20
C TRP A 117 -0.27 -17.06 4.43
N LEU A 118 0.33 -17.72 3.43
CA LEU A 118 1.30 -17.09 2.54
C LEU A 118 0.65 -15.96 1.73
N PHE A 119 -0.58 -16.16 1.25
CA PHE A 119 -1.34 -15.13 0.55
C PHE A 119 -1.74 -13.96 1.45
N VAL A 120 -2.25 -14.26 2.66
CA VAL A 120 -2.58 -13.23 3.67
C VAL A 120 -1.33 -12.42 4.04
N LEU A 121 -0.19 -13.08 4.23
CA LEU A 121 1.07 -12.41 4.55
C LEU A 121 1.57 -11.57 3.36
N ALA A 122 1.43 -12.06 2.14
CA ALA A 122 1.77 -11.30 0.93
C ALA A 122 0.94 -10.01 0.82
N ILE A 123 -0.37 -10.08 1.03
CA ILE A 123 -1.24 -8.88 1.06
C ILE A 123 -0.82 -7.95 2.20
N ALA A 124 -0.63 -8.48 3.41
CA ALA A 124 -0.24 -7.65 4.57
C ALA A 124 1.07 -6.86 4.34
N ILE A 125 2.02 -7.44 3.60
CA ILE A 125 3.27 -6.75 3.24
C ILE A 125 3.04 -5.61 2.25
N HIS A 126 2.05 -5.72 1.36
CA HIS A 126 1.70 -4.68 0.38
C HIS A 126 0.90 -3.55 1.01
N ASN A 127 -0.03 -3.85 1.92
CA ASN A 127 -0.79 -2.82 2.65
C ASN A 127 0.05 -2.12 3.73
N PHE A 128 1.19 -2.71 4.14
CA PHE A 128 2.08 -2.07 5.13
C PHE A 128 2.64 -0.72 4.64
N PRO A 129 3.27 -0.62 3.44
CA PRO A 129 3.64 0.67 2.84
C PRO A 129 2.50 1.68 2.72
N GLU A 130 1.29 1.23 2.40
CA GLU A 130 0.11 2.10 2.26
C GLU A 130 -0.27 2.73 3.60
N GLY A 131 -0.45 1.90 4.64
CA GLY A 131 -0.73 2.38 5.99
C GLY A 131 0.38 3.29 6.52
N LEU A 132 1.65 2.94 6.27
CA LEU A 132 2.81 3.78 6.62
C LEU A 132 2.72 5.16 5.94
N SER A 133 2.37 5.19 4.65
CA SER A 133 2.31 6.43 3.89
C SER A 133 1.21 7.39 4.39
N ILE A 134 0.05 6.87 4.81
CA ILE A 134 -1.01 7.65 5.46
C ILE A 134 -0.47 8.29 6.75
N GLY A 135 0.21 7.48 7.58
CA GLY A 135 0.82 7.95 8.82
C GLY A 135 1.85 9.05 8.60
N VAL A 136 2.76 8.86 7.64
CA VAL A 136 3.79 9.85 7.28
C VAL A 136 3.15 11.13 6.73
N ALA A 137 2.13 11.02 5.89
CA ALA A 137 1.47 12.18 5.27
C ALA A 137 0.76 13.07 6.31
N PHE A 138 0.07 12.49 7.29
CA PHE A 138 -0.48 13.24 8.42
C PHE A 138 0.61 13.74 9.39
N GLY A 139 1.65 12.92 9.63
CA GLY A 139 2.79 13.27 10.48
C GLY A 139 3.63 14.44 9.96
N GLY A 140 3.61 14.68 8.65
CA GLY A 140 4.30 15.81 8.00
C GLY A 140 3.66 17.19 8.24
N GLY A 141 2.61 17.28 9.06
CA GLY A 141 2.00 18.55 9.47
C GLY A 141 1.02 19.17 8.47
N SER A 142 0.83 18.56 7.29
CA SER A 142 -0.14 18.98 6.29
C SER A 142 -1.39 18.10 6.31
N GLN A 143 -2.47 18.61 6.91
CA GLN A 143 -3.77 17.93 6.90
C GLN A 143 -4.26 17.67 5.48
N THR A 144 -4.05 18.61 4.56
CA THR A 144 -4.43 18.47 3.15
C THR A 144 -3.69 17.32 2.48
N ASN A 145 -2.38 17.18 2.75
CA ASN A 145 -1.60 16.08 2.19
C ASN A 145 -2.03 14.73 2.77
N GLY A 146 -2.22 14.66 4.08
CA GLY A 146 -2.72 13.45 4.75
C GLY A 146 -4.08 13.00 4.21
N LEU A 147 -5.02 13.93 4.01
CA LEU A 147 -6.32 13.65 3.39
C LEU A 147 -6.17 13.17 1.94
N SER A 148 -5.27 13.78 1.15
CA SER A 148 -5.00 13.36 -0.23
C SER A 148 -4.51 11.91 -0.30
N VAL A 149 -3.51 11.56 0.52
CA VAL A 149 -2.96 10.19 0.59
C VAL A 149 -4.00 9.20 1.08
N MET A 150 -4.69 9.52 2.17
CA MET A 150 -5.75 8.67 2.73
C MET A 150 -6.85 8.40 1.71
N THR A 151 -7.33 9.42 1.00
CA THR A 151 -8.38 9.26 0.00
C THR A 151 -7.91 8.46 -1.20
N GLY A 152 -6.69 8.70 -1.70
CA GLY A 152 -6.11 7.93 -2.80
C GLY A 152 -6.04 6.44 -2.46
N ILE A 153 -5.47 6.11 -1.31
CA ILE A 153 -5.34 4.72 -0.84
C ILE A 153 -6.73 4.11 -0.58
N SER A 154 -7.63 4.80 0.13
CA SER A 154 -8.97 4.26 0.36
C SER A 154 -9.75 4.02 -0.94
N LEU A 155 -9.51 4.80 -2.00
CA LEU A 155 -10.16 4.60 -3.30
C LEU A 155 -9.63 3.38 -4.05
N GLN A 156 -8.34 3.08 -3.93
CA GLN A 156 -7.71 1.96 -4.62
C GLN A 156 -7.83 0.64 -3.83
N ASP A 157 -7.95 0.72 -2.51
CA ASP A 157 -8.18 -0.42 -1.62
C ASP A 157 -9.50 -1.15 -1.91
N ILE A 158 -10.53 -0.45 -2.41
CA ILE A 158 -11.81 -1.08 -2.82
C ILE A 158 -11.61 -2.01 -4.02
N PRO A 159 -10.97 -1.59 -5.13
CA PRO A 159 -10.50 -2.46 -6.21
C PRO A 159 -9.60 -3.62 -5.79
N GLU A 160 -8.76 -3.43 -4.76
CA GLU A 160 -7.75 -4.41 -4.33
C GLU A 160 -8.32 -5.50 -3.42
N GLY A 161 -9.28 -5.15 -2.55
CA GLY A 161 -9.97 -6.08 -1.65
C GLY A 161 -10.96 -6.99 -2.37
#